data_AF-A0A375JFJ8-F1
#
_entry.id   AF-A0A375JFJ8-F1
#
_cell.length_a   1.000
_cell.length_b   1.000
_cell.length_c   1.000
_cell.angle_alpha   90.00
_cell.angle_beta   90.00
_cell.angle_gamma   90.00
#
_symmetry.space_group_name_H-M   'P 1'
#
loop_
_entity.id
_entity.type
_entity.pdbx_description
1 polymer ?
#
loop_
_entity_poly.entity_id
_entity_poly.type
_entity_poly.pdbx_seq_one_letter_code
_entity_poly.pdbx_strand_id
1 'polypeptide(L)' 'MAGVDTLLLGHVERGSFSIARDWTDWGAPTVEDDREVPAFRFDLGMLLELIALIDQLAASSSKKSSKGSKGA' A
#
# COMPACT_ATOMS: atom_id res chain seq x y z
N MET A 1 12.08 14.20 -4.27
CA MET A 1 12.79 13.51 -5.39
C MET A 1 12.07 12.20 -5.69
N ALA A 2 12.09 11.66 -6.91
CA ALA A 2 11.48 10.36 -7.20
C ALA A 2 12.41 9.55 -8.11
N GLY A 3 12.35 8.22 -8.02
CA GLY A 3 13.21 7.32 -8.78
C GLY A 3 12.77 5.87 -8.72
N VAL A 4 13.56 5.00 -9.34
CA VAL A 4 13.35 3.55 -9.34
C VAL A 4 14.53 2.89 -8.64
N ASP A 5 14.26 2.07 -7.63
CA ASP A 5 15.24 1.16 -7.03
C ASP A 5 14.98 -0.29 -7.49
N THR A 6 15.99 -1.16 -7.38
CA THR A 6 15.84 -2.59 -7.70
C THR A 6 16.10 -3.40 -6.45
N LEU A 7 15.08 -4.09 -5.96
CA LEU A 7 15.19 -5.02 -4.83
C LEU A 7 15.64 -6.38 -5.35
N LEU A 8 16.70 -6.93 -4.77
CA LEU A 8 17.11 -8.32 -4.98
C LEU A 8 16.64 -9.15 -3.78
N LEU A 9 15.86 -10.21 -4.05
CA LEU A 9 15.62 -11.26 -3.07
C LEU A 9 16.37 -12.51 -3.49
N GLY A 10 17.33 -12.92 -2.66
CA GLY A 10 18.07 -14.16 -2.82
C GLY A 10 17.56 -15.24 -1.88
N HIS A 11 17.42 -16.47 -2.37
CA HIS A 11 17.11 -17.65 -1.59
C HIS A 11 18.03 -18.81 -1.98
N VAL A 12 18.68 -19.44 -0.99
CA VAL A 12 19.73 -20.46 -1.20
C VAL A 12 19.30 -21.59 -2.14
N GLU A 13 18.10 -22.15 -1.93
CA GLU A 13 17.59 -23.29 -2.72
C GLU A 13 16.85 -22.90 -4.01
N ARG A 14 16.37 -21.64 -4.11
CA ARG A 14 15.38 -21.23 -5.13
C ARG A 14 15.93 -20.18 -6.10
N GLY A 15 17.17 -19.75 -5.90
CA GLY A 15 17.81 -18.71 -6.68
C GLY A 15 17.43 -17.30 -6.22
N SER A 16 17.63 -16.33 -7.11
CA SER A 16 17.36 -14.92 -6.84
C SER A 16 16.40 -14.32 -7.84
N PHE A 17 15.58 -13.37 -7.40
CA PHE A 17 14.77 -12.53 -8.29
C PHE A 17 15.02 -11.05 -8.02
N SER A 18 14.77 -10.24 -9.05
CA SER A 18 14.86 -8.79 -8.99
C SER A 18 13.49 -8.17 -9.23
N ILE A 19 13.17 -7.12 -8.47
CA ILE A 19 11.93 -6.34 -8.59
C ILE A 19 12.31 -4.87 -8.70
N ALA A 20 11.91 -4.23 -9.80
CA ALA A 20 11.93 -2.78 -9.89
C ALA A 20 10.82 -2.19 -9.02
N ARG A 21 11.15 -1.21 -8.19
CA ARG A 21 10.21 -0.52 -7.32
C ARG A 21 10.39 0.98 -7.46
N ASP A 22 9.30 1.66 -7.78
CA ASP A 22 9.26 3.12 -7.74
C ASP A 22 9.29 3.59 -6.28
N TRP A 23 10.06 4.63 -6.02
CA TRP A 23 10.12 5.29 -4.72
C TRP A 23 10.10 6.81 -4.88
N THR A 24 9.52 7.46 -3.89
CA THR A 24 9.45 8.91 -3.80
C THR A 24 10.07 9.33 -2.48
N ASP A 25 11.11 10.16 -2.55
CA ASP A 25 11.62 10.91 -1.42
C ASP A 25 10.56 11.95 -1.03
N TRP A 26 9.81 11.64 0.02
CA TRP A 26 8.86 12.57 0.63
C TRP A 26 9.55 13.71 1.40
N GLY A 27 10.88 13.72 1.44
CA GLY A 27 11.67 14.66 2.23
C GLY A 27 11.61 14.35 3.72
N ALA A 28 12.52 14.93 4.48
CA ALA A 28 12.36 14.97 5.93
C ALA A 28 11.16 15.86 6.27
N PRO A 29 10.29 15.49 7.23
CA PRO A 29 9.30 16.42 7.73
C PRO A 29 10.06 17.64 8.26
N THR A 30 9.81 18.80 7.66
CA THR A 30 10.45 20.04 8.07
C THR A 30 10.01 20.32 9.50
N VAL A 31 10.98 20.40 10.42
CA VAL A 31 10.77 20.90 11.78
C VAL A 31 10.62 22.43 11.64
N GLU A 32 9.55 22.87 11.00
CA GLU A 32 9.22 24.29 10.97
C GLU A 32 8.78 24.67 12.39
N ASP A 33 9.66 25.45 13.02
CA ASP A 33 9.44 26.30 14.18
C ASP A 33 8.05 26.96 14.12
N ASP A 34 7.17 26.59 15.05
CA ASP A 34 6.01 27.33 15.60
C ASP A 34 5.13 28.17 14.65
N ARG A 35 5.11 27.85 13.35
CA ARG A 35 4.11 28.36 12.41
C ARG A 35 3.22 27.21 12.06
N GLU A 36 1.96 27.35 12.46
CA GLU A 36 0.84 26.46 12.16
C GLU A 36 0.97 25.82 10.77
N VAL A 37 1.74 24.73 10.69
CA VAL A 37 1.57 23.73 9.66
C VAL A 37 0.09 23.40 9.78
N PRO A 38 -0.73 23.51 8.72
CA PRO A 38 -2.07 23.02 8.81
C PRO A 38 -1.89 21.53 9.09
N ALA A 39 -1.98 21.16 10.37
CA ALA A 39 -2.06 19.78 10.77
C ALA A 39 -3.14 19.25 9.86
N PHE A 40 -2.80 18.32 8.98
CA PHE A 40 -3.75 17.71 8.08
C PHE A 40 -4.75 17.02 8.98
N ARG A 41 -5.75 17.79 9.41
CA ARG A 41 -6.80 17.40 10.33
C ARG A 41 -7.74 16.62 9.47
N PHE A 42 -7.35 15.37 9.24
CA PHE A 42 -8.24 14.39 8.69
C PHE A 42 -9.39 14.26 9.67
N ASP A 43 -10.60 14.48 9.15
CA ASP A 43 -11.79 14.18 9.92
C ASP A 43 -11.79 12.70 10.29
N LEU A 44 -11.93 12.41 11.59
CA LEU A 44 -11.90 11.05 12.10
C LEU A 44 -13.01 10.19 11.47
N GLY A 45 -14.17 10.77 11.21
CA GLY A 45 -15.28 10.10 10.53
C GLY A 45 -14.90 9.67 9.12
N MET A 46 -14.31 10.57 8.33
CA MET A 46 -13.84 10.27 6.98
C MET A 46 -12.75 9.18 6.97
N LEU A 47 -11.85 9.16 7.96
CA LEU A 47 -10.83 8.11 8.07
C LEU A 47 -11.45 6.74 8.38
N LEU A 48 -12.44 6.69 9.27
CA LEU A 48 -13.15 5.45 9.59
C LEU A 48 -13.95 4.93 8.40
N GLU A 49 -14.59 5.83 7.64
CA GLU A 49 -15.31 5.48 6.41
C GLU A 49 -14.37 4.90 5.34
N LEU A 50 -13.18 5.50 5.17
CA LEU A 50 -12.16 5.00 4.26
C LEU A 50 -11.71 3.58 4.63
N ILE A 51 -11.46 3.31 5.92
CA ILE A 51 -11.11 1.98 6.42
C ILE A 51 -12.22 0.97 6.07
N ALA A 52 -13.48 1.33 6.34
CA ALA A 52 -14.62 0.46 6.04
C ALA A 52 -14.76 0.14 4.53
N LEU A 53 -14.43 1.09 3.65
CA LEU A 53 -14.43 0.88 2.20
C LEU A 53 -13.30 -0.07 1.76
N ILE A 54 -12.11 0.06 2.34
CA ILE A 54 -10.97 -0.82 2.05
C ILE A 54 -11.30 -2.27 2.42
N ASP A 55 -11.90 -2.49 3.59
CA ASP A 55 -12.30 -3.84 4.04
C ASP A 55 -13.35 -4.47 3.11
N GLN A 56 -14.32 -3.67 2.66
CA GLN A 56 -15.33 -4.12 1.68
C GLN A 56 -14.69 -4.49 0.34
N LEU A 57 -13.73 -3.70 -0.14
CA LEU A 57 -13.03 -3.98 -1.39
C LEU A 57 -12.21 -5.27 -1.27
N ALA A 58 -11.48 -5.45 -0.17
CA ALA A 58 -10.73 -6.68 0.11
C ALA A 58 -11.66 -7.91 0.15
N ALA A 59 -12.80 -7.81 0.84
CA ALA A 59 -13.79 -8.87 0.90
C ALA A 59 -14.48 -9.15 -0.45
N SER A 60 -14.63 -8.14 -1.31
CA SER A 60 -15.20 -8.32 -2.65
C SER A 60 -14.24 -9.04 -3.61
N SER A 61 -12.93 -8.84 -3.44
CA SER A 61 -11.91 -9.47 -4.27
C SER A 61 -11.84 -10.99 -4.10
N SER A 62 -12.14 -11.51 -2.90
CA SER A 62 -12.10 -12.94 -2.60
C SER A 62 -13.28 -13.73 -3.19
N LYS A 63 -14.40 -13.06 -3.48
CA LYS A 63 -15.64 -13.71 -3.94
C LYS A 63 -15.62 -14.15 -5.40
N LYS A 64 -14.57 -13.87 -6.18
CA LYS A 64 -14.46 -14.30 -7.60
C LYS A 64 -13.96 -15.74 -7.81
N SER A 65 -13.66 -16.51 -6.76
CA SER A 65 -13.07 -17.86 -6.92
C SER A 65 -14.05 -19.05 -6.88
N SER A 66 -15.35 -18.87 -6.63
CA SER A 66 -16.28 -20.00 -6.46
C SER A 66 -17.22 -20.22 -7.67
N LYS A 67 -16.64 -20.52 -8.83
CA LYS A 67 -17.39 -21.21 -9.90
C LYS A 67 -16.46 -22.10 -10.71
N GLY A 68 -16.30 -23.35 -10.27
CA GLY A 68 -15.49 -24.33 -10.99
C GLY A 68 -15.61 -25.74 -10.44
N SER A 69 -16.45 -26.54 -11.09
CA SER A 69 -16.51 -28.01 -11.07
C SER A 69 -17.28 -28.71 -9.94
N LYS A 70 -18.59 -28.90 -10.18
CA LYS A 70 -19.31 -30.13 -9.81
C LYS A 70 -20.05 -30.61 -11.05
N GLY A 71 -19.55 -31.67 -11.67
CA GLY A 71 -20.18 -32.43 -12.76
C GLY A 71 -19.32 -33.69 -12.93
N ALA A 72 -19.74 -34.80 -12.32
CA ALA A 72 -20.63 -35.84 -12.86
C ALA A 72 -19.78 -36.99 -13.40
#